data_AF-A0A9Q1HHF7-F1
#
_entry.id   AF-A0A9Q1HHF7-F1
#
_cell.length_a   1.000
_cell.length_b   1.000
_cell.length_c   1.000
_cell.angle_alpha   90.00
_cell.angle_beta   90.00
_cell.angle_gamma   90.00
#
_symmetry.space_group_name_H-M   'P 1'
#
loop_
_entity.id
_entity.type
_entity.pdbx_description
1 polymer ?
#
loop_
_entity_poly.entity_id
_entity_poly.type
_entity_poly.pdbx_seq_one_letter_code
_entity_poly.pdbx_strand_id
1 'polypeptide(L)'
;MEAFGLEPYLFEPEYTEDELRQIDAEAERQEGEGLTLHLGQGTNTASANNNVGSSELDSDGDERFCICGYCREMVTEKEKVCCKQSGASENDSCLSQRDDFKLVCLQDVILQVAYAVPEVQKEGP
;
A
#
# COMPACT_ATOMS: atom_id res chain seq x y z
N MET A 1 -17.80 27.85 18.31
CA MET A 1 -18.17 28.13 16.90
C MET A 1 -17.57 27.00 16.10
N GLU A 2 -18.32 25.92 15.93
CA GLU A 2 -17.87 24.69 15.27
C GLU A 2 -18.09 24.85 13.77
N ALA A 3 -17.00 24.86 13.00
CA ALA A 3 -17.07 24.83 11.55
C ALA A 3 -17.07 23.35 11.12
N PHE A 4 -18.25 22.83 10.82
CA PHE A 4 -18.43 21.58 10.09
C PHE A 4 -17.92 21.79 8.65
N GLY A 5 -16.69 21.36 8.39
CA GLY A 5 -16.15 21.28 7.04
C GLY A 5 -16.78 20.10 6.30
N LEU A 6 -17.92 20.33 5.66
CA LEU A 6 -18.45 19.42 4.65
C LEU A 6 -17.47 19.41 3.47
N GLU A 7 -16.88 18.24 3.18
CA GLU A 7 -16.05 18.08 1.98
C GLU A 7 -16.89 18.44 0.72
N PRO A 8 -16.31 19.12 -0.28
CA PRO A 8 -17.02 19.45 -1.49
C PRO A 8 -17.40 18.16 -2.22
N TYR A 9 -18.70 17.96 -2.44
CA TYR A 9 -19.21 16.90 -3.31
C TYR A 9 -18.60 17.06 -4.71
N LEU A 10 -17.71 16.15 -5.08
CA LEU A 10 -17.12 16.08 -6.42
C LEU A 10 -18.20 15.48 -7.33
N PHE A 11 -18.85 16.32 -8.12
CA PHE A 11 -19.87 15.88 -9.08
C PHE A 11 -19.26 14.83 -10.02
N GLU A 12 -19.88 13.66 -10.10
CA GLU A 12 -19.64 12.71 -11.19
C GLU A 12 -19.99 13.45 -12.50
N PRO A 13 -19.09 13.48 -13.50
CA PRO A 13 -19.42 14.07 -14.79
C PRO A 13 -20.67 13.38 -15.35
N GLU A 14 -21.72 14.14 -15.63
CA GLU A 14 -22.85 13.62 -16.40
C GLU A 14 -22.37 13.39 -17.83
N TYR A 15 -21.97 12.16 -18.14
CA TYR A 15 -21.68 11.76 -19.52
C TYR A 15 -22.96 11.81 -20.33
N THR A 16 -22.86 12.40 -21.51
CA THR A 16 -23.98 12.41 -22.46
C THR A 16 -24.17 11.01 -23.05
N GLU A 17 -25.40 10.66 -23.44
CA GLU A 17 -25.72 9.36 -24.06
C GLU A 17 -24.83 9.07 -25.29
N ASP A 18 -24.39 10.11 -26.00
CA ASP A 18 -23.46 10.01 -27.12
C ASP A 18 -22.03 9.64 -26.71
N GLU A 19 -21.56 10.12 -25.55
CA GLU A 19 -20.24 9.76 -25.01
C GLU A 19 -20.22 8.32 -24.49
N LEU A 20 -21.30 7.86 -23.85
CA LEU A 20 -21.43 6.45 -23.47
C LEU A 20 -21.37 5.52 -24.69
N ARG A 21 -22.03 5.89 -25.80
CA ARG A 21 -21.97 5.13 -27.06
C ARG A 21 -20.56 5.06 -27.65
N GLN A 22 -19.75 6.10 -27.48
CA GLN A 22 -18.36 6.09 -27.95
C GLN A 22 -17.49 5.15 -27.13
N ILE A 23 -17.67 5.12 -25.80
CA ILE A 23 -16.91 4.24 -24.90
C ILE A 23 -17.19 2.77 -25.23
N ASP A 24 -18.46 2.40 -25.44
CA ASP A 24 -18.83 1.02 -25.80
C ASP A 24 -18.24 0.62 -27.16
N ALA A 25 -18.29 1.52 -28.15
CA ALA A 25 -17.72 1.29 -29.47
C ALA A 25 -16.18 1.19 -29.48
N GLU A 26 -15.51 1.79 -28.51
CA GLU A 26 -14.06 1.66 -28.31
C GLU A 26 -13.70 0.36 -27.60
N ALA A 27 -14.52 -0.10 -26.65
CA ALA A 27 -14.35 -1.38 -25.98
C ALA A 27 -14.48 -2.57 -26.97
N GLU A 28 -15.46 -2.51 -27.88
CA GLU A 28 -15.66 -3.53 -28.92
C GLU A 28 -14.49 -3.62 -29.91
N ARG A 29 -13.67 -2.56 -30.04
CA ARG A 29 -12.48 -2.57 -30.91
C ARG A 29 -11.26 -3.25 -30.25
N GLN A 30 -11.26 -3.45 -28.93
CA GLN A 30 -10.15 -4.06 -28.20
C GLN A 30 -10.29 -5.58 -28.01
N GLU A 31 -11.36 -6.22 -28.47
CA GLU A 31 -11.55 -7.68 -28.36
C GLU A 31 -10.67 -8.52 -29.33
N GLY A 32 -9.71 -7.89 -30.04
CA GLY A 32 -8.83 -8.56 -31.02
C GLY A 32 -7.50 -9.07 -30.49
N GLU A 33 -7.04 -8.67 -29.30
CA GLU A 33 -5.72 -9.05 -28.76
C GLU A 33 -5.87 -9.76 -27.41
N GLY A 34 -6.06 -11.08 -27.51
CA GLY A 34 -6.43 -11.96 -26.42
C GLY A 34 -5.42 -12.06 -25.26
N LEU A 35 -6.02 -12.21 -24.08
CA LEU A 35 -5.46 -12.76 -22.84
C LEU A 35 -4.56 -13.99 -23.09
N THR A 36 -3.30 -13.93 -22.66
CA THR A 36 -2.50 -15.13 -22.36
C THR A 36 -2.36 -15.31 -20.85
N LEU A 37 -3.25 -16.13 -20.29
CA LEU A 37 -3.07 -16.81 -19.02
C LEU A 37 -1.87 -17.77 -19.11
N HIS A 38 -0.82 -17.56 -18.33
CA HIS A 38 0.24 -18.56 -18.13
C HIS A 38 0.07 -19.26 -16.77
N LEU A 39 -0.73 -20.32 -16.77
CA LEU A 39 -0.66 -21.39 -15.78
C LEU A 39 0.42 -22.39 -16.24
N GLY A 40 1.54 -22.48 -15.54
CA GLY A 40 2.64 -23.40 -15.84
C GLY A 40 3.36 -23.88 -14.59
N GLN A 41 3.46 -25.20 -14.45
CA GLN A 41 3.87 -25.96 -13.26
C GLN A 41 5.39 -26.05 -13.07
N GLY A 42 5.80 -25.97 -11.79
CA GLY A 42 6.75 -26.85 -11.09
C GLY A 42 8.11 -27.21 -11.72
N THR A 43 9.19 -26.73 -11.08
CA THR A 43 10.34 -27.60 -10.76
C THR A 43 10.83 -27.33 -9.34
N ASN A 44 10.96 -28.39 -8.55
CA ASN A 44 11.58 -28.35 -7.23
C ASN A 44 13.10 -28.29 -7.41
N THR A 45 13.72 -27.18 -7.02
CA THR A 45 15.10 -27.18 -6.55
C THR A 45 15.16 -26.35 -5.28
N ALA A 46 15.20 -27.04 -4.13
CA ALA A 46 15.58 -26.42 -2.88
C ALA A 46 17.03 -25.95 -3.00
N SER A 47 17.24 -24.64 -3.01
CA SER A 47 18.49 -24.05 -2.56
C SER A 47 18.18 -22.73 -1.89
N ALA A 48 18.31 -22.72 -0.57
CA ALA A 48 18.23 -21.54 0.26
C ALA A 48 19.27 -20.51 -0.20
N ASN A 49 18.82 -19.30 -0.51
CA ASN A 49 19.54 -18.08 -0.17
C ASN A 49 18.57 -16.90 -0.18
N ASN A 50 18.34 -16.35 1.00
CA ASN A 50 17.76 -15.02 1.19
C ASN A 50 18.74 -14.01 0.59
N ASN A 51 18.26 -13.16 -0.32
CA ASN A 51 18.64 -11.76 -0.57
C ASN A 51 18.28 -11.40 -2.03
N VAL A 52 18.01 -10.12 -2.27
CA VAL A 52 17.60 -9.48 -3.53
C VAL A 52 16.07 -9.37 -3.72
N GLY A 53 15.46 -8.56 -2.87
CA GLY A 53 14.25 -7.81 -3.22
C GLY A 53 14.65 -6.52 -3.93
N SER A 54 15.21 -6.63 -5.13
CA SER A 54 15.42 -5.49 -6.03
C SER A 54 14.44 -5.64 -7.18
N SER A 55 13.21 -5.20 -6.97
CA SER A 55 12.34 -4.87 -8.10
C SER A 55 12.83 -3.53 -8.64
N GLU A 56 13.88 -3.58 -9.47
CA GLU A 56 14.21 -2.50 -10.38
C GLU A 56 13.12 -2.46 -11.45
N LEU A 57 12.06 -1.71 -11.17
CA LEU A 57 11.14 -1.25 -12.20
C LEU A 57 11.54 0.17 -12.56
N ASP A 58 11.90 0.33 -13.83
CA ASP A 58 12.05 1.58 -14.57
C ASP A 58 11.04 2.62 -14.10
N SER A 59 11.53 3.77 -13.64
CA SER A 59 10.69 4.94 -13.38
C SER A 59 11.42 6.13 -13.98
N ASP A 60 11.24 6.30 -15.28
CA ASP A 60 11.57 7.51 -16.01
C ASP A 60 10.48 8.55 -15.68
N GLY A 61 10.81 9.51 -14.82
CA GLY A 61 10.05 10.77 -14.69
C GLY A 61 9.25 11.02 -13.41
N ASP A 62 8.81 10.01 -12.66
CA ASP A 62 8.03 10.24 -11.42
C ASP A 62 8.91 10.32 -10.16
N GLU A 63 8.72 11.38 -9.38
CA GLU A 63 9.41 11.63 -8.12
C GLU A 63 9.07 10.49 -7.13
N ARG A 64 10.02 9.57 -6.92
CA ARG A 64 9.80 8.39 -6.07
C ARG A 64 9.42 8.83 -4.65
N PHE A 65 8.22 8.46 -4.19
CA PHE A 65 7.76 8.78 -2.83
C PHE A 65 8.58 8.04 -1.75
N CYS A 66 9.17 6.89 -2.10
CA CYS A 66 9.96 6.09 -1.17
C CYS A 66 11.41 6.54 -1.13
N ILE A 67 11.84 7.01 0.05
CA ILE A 67 13.24 7.39 0.33
C ILE A 67 13.97 6.27 1.08
N CYS A 68 13.25 5.48 1.88
CA CYS A 68 13.87 4.47 2.74
C CYS A 68 14.25 3.18 2.01
N GLY A 69 13.70 2.94 0.81
CA GLY A 69 13.94 1.72 0.01
C GLY A 69 13.10 0.49 0.39
N TYR A 70 12.20 0.61 1.38
CA TYR A 70 11.37 -0.52 1.87
C TYR A 70 9.86 -0.33 1.66
N CYS A 71 9.42 0.82 1.14
CA CYS A 71 8.00 1.00 0.84
C CYS A 71 7.65 0.23 -0.44
N ARG A 72 6.45 -0.34 -0.46
CA ARG A 72 5.83 -0.90 -1.67
C ARG A 72 4.92 0.13 -2.32
N GLU A 73 4.65 -0.02 -3.61
CA GLU A 73 3.66 0.79 -4.30
C GLU A 73 2.27 0.62 -3.65
N MET A 74 1.54 1.73 -3.50
CA MET A 74 0.22 1.76 -2.88
C MET A 74 -0.82 2.25 -3.88
N VAL A 75 -2.04 1.72 -3.77
CA VAL A 75 -3.13 2.00 -4.71
C VAL A 75 -3.59 3.46 -4.63
N THR A 76 -3.62 4.03 -3.42
CA THR A 76 -4.10 5.39 -3.21
C THR A 76 -2.96 6.34 -2.86
N GLU A 77 -3.03 7.59 -3.32
CA GLU A 77 -2.04 8.63 -3.00
C GLU A 77 -1.96 8.90 -1.50
N LYS A 78 -3.09 8.79 -0.77
CA LYS A 78 -3.15 8.98 0.69
C LYS A 78 -2.26 7.97 1.44
N GLU A 79 -2.03 6.80 0.87
CA GLU A 79 -1.19 5.75 1.46
C GLU A 79 0.28 5.83 1.02
N LYS A 80 0.63 6.68 0.05
CA LYS A 80 2.01 6.88 -0.44
C LYS A 80 2.83 7.71 0.55
N VAL A 81 3.11 7.14 1.72
CA VAL A 81 3.87 7.78 2.80
C VAL A 81 5.14 7.00 3.09
N CYS A 82 6.28 7.69 3.12
CA CYS A 82 7.55 7.11 3.54
C CYS A 82 7.83 7.43 5.01
N CYS A 83 8.50 6.51 5.71
CA CYS A 83 8.97 6.75 7.08
C CYS A 83 10.08 7.82 7.18
N LYS A 84 10.70 8.16 6.05
CA LYS A 84 11.69 9.23 5.93
C LYS A 84 11.07 10.43 5.22
N GLN A 85 11.43 11.62 5.66
CA GLN A 85 11.11 12.87 4.98
C GLN A 85 12.23 13.25 4.00
N SER A 86 11.90 13.98 2.94
CA SER A 86 12.87 14.55 2.02
C SER A 86 13.90 15.40 2.76
N GLY A 87 15.19 15.12 2.55
CA GLY A 87 16.30 15.77 3.26
C GLY A 87 16.68 15.14 4.61
N ALA A 88 16.08 14.01 4.99
CA ALA A 88 16.54 13.21 6.13
C ALA A 88 17.95 12.62 5.89
N SER A 89 18.70 12.41 6.97
CA SER A 89 20.05 11.84 6.92
C SER A 89 20.04 10.47 6.24
N GLU A 90 20.98 10.26 5.31
CA GLU A 90 21.15 8.98 4.62
C GLU A 90 21.48 7.83 5.60
N ASN A 91 22.03 8.17 6.77
CA ASN A 91 22.46 7.22 7.79
C ASN A 91 21.32 6.67 8.65
N ASP A 92 20.10 7.24 8.57
CA ASP A 92 18.98 6.70 9.33
C ASP A 92 18.47 5.42 8.65
N SER A 93 18.46 4.29 9.35
CA SER A 93 17.85 3.07 8.82
C SER A 93 16.32 3.24 8.73
N CYS A 94 15.66 2.50 7.83
CA CYS A 94 14.20 2.44 7.81
C CYS A 94 13.65 2.00 9.18
N LEU A 95 12.52 2.58 9.61
CA LEU A 95 11.92 2.28 10.91
C LEU A 95 11.66 0.79 11.13
N SER A 96 11.25 0.07 10.07
CA SER A 96 10.98 -1.37 10.14
C SER A 96 12.22 -2.23 10.37
N GLN A 97 13.43 -1.71 10.11
CA GLN A 97 14.68 -2.42 10.29
C GLN A 97 15.21 -2.32 11.72
N ARG A 98 14.71 -1.38 12.52
CA ARG A 98 15.14 -1.19 13.90
C ARG A 98 14.67 -2.35 14.78
N ASP A 99 15.49 -2.74 15.75
CA ASP A 99 15.17 -3.88 16.62
C ASP A 99 14.03 -3.57 17.60
N ASP A 100 13.91 -2.31 18.04
CA ASP A 100 12.79 -1.85 18.87
C ASP A 100 11.45 -1.93 18.14
N PHE A 101 11.41 -1.60 16.83
CA PHE A 101 10.21 -1.76 16.01
C PHE A 101 9.73 -3.21 15.99
N LYS A 102 10.64 -4.16 15.80
CA LYS A 102 10.28 -5.59 15.81
C LYS A 102 9.74 -6.03 17.17
N LEU A 103 10.36 -5.57 18.25
CA LEU A 103 9.96 -5.93 19.61
C LEU A 103 8.60 -5.34 20.00
N VAL A 104 8.28 -4.12 19.57
CA VAL A 104 7.05 -3.43 19.99
C VAL A 104 5.89 -3.69 19.03
N CYS A 105 6.13 -3.57 17.72
CA CYS A 105 5.07 -3.56 16.73
C CYS A 105 4.75 -4.96 16.17
N LEU A 106 5.68 -5.92 16.27
CA LEU A 106 5.55 -7.24 15.65
C LEU A 106 5.51 -8.40 16.65
N GLN A 107 5.72 -8.17 17.95
CA GLN A 107 5.66 -9.23 18.96
C GLN A 107 4.21 -9.48 19.40
N ASP A 108 3.74 -10.71 19.17
CA ASP A 108 2.38 -11.12 19.52
C ASP A 108 2.05 -10.92 21.00
N VAL A 109 2.99 -11.20 21.90
CA VAL A 109 2.78 -11.03 23.35
C VAL A 109 2.53 -9.55 23.69
N ILE A 110 3.26 -8.63 23.07
CA ILE A 110 3.08 -7.19 23.29
C ILE A 110 1.73 -6.73 22.75
N LEU A 111 1.36 -7.18 21.54
CA LEU A 111 0.06 -6.87 20.95
C LEU A 111 -1.08 -7.42 21.82
N GLN A 112 -0.98 -8.66 22.30
CA GLN A 112 -1.98 -9.26 23.19
C GLN A 112 -2.17 -8.45 24.47
N VAL A 113 -1.09 -7.95 25.08
CA VAL A 113 -1.19 -7.08 26.26
C VAL A 113 -1.81 -5.72 25.91
N ALA A 114 -1.45 -5.13 24.78
CA ALA A 114 -2.00 -3.85 24.33
C ALA A 114 -3.51 -3.92 24.03
N TYR A 115 -3.98 -5.07 23.53
CA TYR A 115 -5.40 -5.31 23.24
C TYR A 115 -6.17 -6.01 24.35
N ALA A 116 -5.50 -6.46 25.41
CA ALA A 116 -6.16 -6.98 26.59
C ALA A 116 -6.92 -5.83 27.25
N VAL A 117 -8.25 -5.85 27.15
CA VAL A 117 -9.10 -4.99 27.97
C VAL A 117 -8.90 -5.45 29.40
N PRO A 118 -8.33 -4.64 30.31
CA PRO A 118 -8.29 -5.03 31.70
C PRO A 118 -9.74 -5.17 32.16
N GLU A 119 -10.15 -6.37 32.56
CA GLU A 119 -11.40 -6.55 33.28
C GLU A 119 -11.27 -5.74 34.56
N VAL A 120 -11.89 -4.55 34.57
CA VAL A 120 -12.00 -3.73 35.78
C VAL A 120 -12.81 -4.56 36.75
N GLN A 121 -12.12 -5.21 37.69
CA GLN A 121 -12.76 -5.87 38.82
C GLN A 121 -13.56 -4.79 39.55
N LYS A 122 -14.88 -4.80 39.35
CA LYS A 122 -15.81 -4.05 40.18
C LYS A 122 -15.83 -4.73 41.54
N GLU A 123 -14.88 -4.36 42.39
CA GLU A 123 -14.98 -4.66 43.82
C GLU A 123 -16.07 -3.78 44.45
N GLY A 124 -17.19 -4.41 44.79
CA GLY A 124 -18.12 -3.99 45.86
C GLY A 124 -18.95 -2.73 45.61
N PRO A 125 -19.97 -2.45 46.43
CA PRO A 125 -20.15 -2.92 47.82
C PRO A 125 -20.86 -4.26 48.01
#